data_AF-A0A954KPT4-F1
#
_entry.id   AF-A0A954KPT4-F1
#
_cell.length_a   1.000
_cell.length_b   1.000
_cell.length_c   1.000
_cell.angle_alpha   90.00
_cell.angle_beta   90.00
_cell.angle_gamma   90.00
#
_symmetry.space_group_name_H-M   'P 1'
#
loop_
_entity.id
_entity.type
_entity.pdbx_description
1 polymer ?
#
loop_
_entity_poly.entity_id
_entity_poly.type
_entity_poly.pdbx_seq_one_letter_code
_entity_poly.pdbx_strand_id
1 'polypeptide(L)'
;MSLTDIAIRGAREHNLQDVSVTLPRNRLICMTGVSGSGKSSLAFDTLYAEGQRRYIESLSTYARQFLGQLPKPEVDAVTGLAPSISIQQKTSGRNPRSTVGTITEIYDYLRVLYARVGTSYCPNCEVPIAAQSNEQIIDLLQQTPEGTRYQLLAPLVQQQKGEFRDFLEDLLKQGFLRARVDGKFVSLTDDLRLDRQMKHTIEVVIDRLTGGKTARNRIAEAVQNGLRVSGGQLLFVPEETASKETGVDLKERLFSAKYSCPSCHTGFDPPSPQLFSFNSPLGMCPDCNGLGRRHEFLAEYLIANEKKPLLKGALHLLGTSKAIGRWRRHLYKGIAEAIEKDLDMKEGSFLKTPWGELPA
;
A
#
# COMPACT_ATOMS: atom_id res chain seq x y z
N MET A 1 -17.73 -13.98 -46.29
CA MET A 1 -19.17 -14.23 -46.03
C MET A 1 -19.87 -12.88 -45.97
N SER A 2 -20.88 -12.64 -46.79
CA SER A 2 -21.66 -11.40 -46.74
C SER A 2 -22.23 -11.22 -45.34
N LEU A 3 -22.02 -10.05 -44.73
CA LEU A 3 -22.59 -9.69 -43.45
C LEU A 3 -24.11 -9.72 -43.57
N THR A 4 -24.75 -10.77 -43.07
CA THR A 4 -26.20 -10.85 -43.03
C THR A 4 -26.73 -9.94 -41.93
N ASP A 5 -27.83 -9.25 -42.22
CA ASP A 5 -28.57 -8.47 -41.24
C ASP A 5 -29.04 -9.34 -40.08
N ILE A 6 -29.31 -8.70 -38.93
CA ILE A 6 -29.79 -9.40 -37.74
C ILE A 6 -31.28 -9.61 -37.91
N ALA A 7 -31.70 -10.83 -38.23
CA ALA A 7 -33.11 -11.16 -38.40
C ALA A 7 -33.65 -11.87 -37.15
N ILE A 8 -34.71 -11.30 -36.58
CA ILE A 8 -35.48 -11.79 -35.45
C ILE A 8 -36.84 -12.24 -35.99
N ARG A 9 -37.25 -13.46 -35.66
CA ARG A 9 -38.54 -14.05 -36.06
C ARG A 9 -39.28 -14.54 -34.84
N GLY A 10 -40.52 -14.08 -34.71
CA GLY A 10 -41.48 -14.51 -33.68
C GLY A 10 -41.00 -14.32 -32.25
N ALA A 11 -40.53 -13.11 -31.90
CA ALA A 11 -40.17 -12.79 -30.53
C ALA A 11 -41.42 -12.58 -29.67
N ARG A 12 -41.52 -13.31 -28.55
CA ARG A 12 -42.68 -13.36 -27.65
C ARG A 12 -42.33 -13.14 -26.18
N GLU A 13 -41.08 -12.80 -25.89
CA GLU A 13 -40.61 -12.52 -24.53
C GLU A 13 -41.46 -11.41 -23.86
N HIS A 14 -41.95 -11.69 -22.65
CA HIS A 14 -42.83 -10.83 -21.87
C HIS A 14 -44.12 -10.40 -22.59
N ASN A 15 -44.18 -9.17 -23.12
CA ASN A 15 -45.37 -8.60 -23.75
C ASN A 15 -45.21 -8.43 -25.26
N LEU A 16 -44.17 -9.02 -25.87
CA LEU A 16 -43.98 -9.03 -27.31
C LEU A 16 -45.04 -9.94 -27.96
N GLN A 17 -45.69 -9.42 -29.00
CA GLN A 17 -46.76 -10.13 -29.72
C GLN A 17 -46.22 -10.68 -31.05
N ASP A 18 -45.44 -11.75 -30.98
CA ASP A 18 -44.88 -12.45 -32.15
C ASP A 18 -44.09 -11.55 -33.12
N VAL A 19 -43.25 -10.69 -32.55
CA VAL A 19 -42.57 -9.62 -33.28
C VAL A 19 -41.47 -10.18 -34.18
N SER A 20 -41.53 -9.85 -35.47
CA SER A 20 -40.51 -10.18 -36.45
C SER A 20 -39.89 -8.92 -37.06
N VAL A 21 -38.58 -8.74 -36.93
CA VAL A 21 -37.86 -7.55 -37.39
C VAL A 21 -36.48 -7.92 -37.95
N THR A 22 -36.02 -7.16 -38.94
CA THR A 22 -34.67 -7.30 -39.49
C THR A 22 -33.92 -5.99 -39.26
N LEU A 23 -32.79 -6.08 -38.55
CA LEU A 23 -31.99 -4.94 -38.14
C LEU A 23 -30.70 -4.87 -38.96
N PRO A 24 -30.35 -3.71 -39.54
CA PRO A 24 -29.16 -3.57 -40.36
C PRO A 24 -27.90 -3.71 -39.51
N ARG A 25 -27.00 -4.61 -39.91
CA ARG A 25 -25.76 -4.84 -39.15
C ARG A 25 -24.79 -3.66 -39.28
N ASN A 26 -23.92 -3.46 -38.27
CA ASN A 26 -22.91 -2.39 -38.21
C ASN A 26 -23.50 -0.97 -38.27
N ARG A 27 -24.71 -0.79 -37.76
CA ARG A 27 -25.37 0.52 -37.62
C ARG A 27 -25.67 0.79 -36.15
N LEU A 28 -25.70 2.07 -35.78
CA LEU A 28 -26.26 2.50 -34.51
C LEU A 28 -27.79 2.40 -34.61
N ILE A 29 -28.36 1.38 -33.98
CA ILE A 29 -29.81 1.14 -33.96
C ILE A 29 -30.39 1.72 -32.67
N CYS A 30 -31.36 2.61 -32.80
CA CYS A 30 -32.10 3.17 -31.66
C CYS A 30 -33.50 2.56 -31.60
N MET A 31 -33.83 1.89 -30.49
CA MET A 31 -35.19 1.42 -30.22
C MET A 31 -35.95 2.49 -29.43
N THR A 32 -37.08 2.95 -29.96
CA THR A 32 -37.90 4.00 -29.36
C THR A 32 -39.36 3.54 -29.18
N GLY A 33 -40.10 4.23 -28.31
CA GLY A 33 -41.49 3.90 -27.97
C GLY A 33 -41.85 4.20 -26.51
N VAL A 34 -43.14 4.22 -26.20
CA VAL A 34 -43.69 4.53 -24.86
C VAL A 34 -43.17 3.56 -23.77
N SER A 35 -43.19 3.97 -22.50
CA SER A 35 -42.83 3.07 -21.39
C SER A 35 -43.69 1.80 -21.42
N GLY A 36 -43.07 0.63 -21.20
CA GLY A 36 -43.76 -0.66 -21.28
C GLY A 36 -44.00 -1.20 -22.69
N SER A 37 -43.59 -0.52 -23.77
CA SER A 37 -43.82 -0.99 -25.15
C SER A 37 -43.03 -2.24 -25.60
N GLY A 38 -42.32 -2.92 -24.68
CA GLY A 38 -41.52 -4.11 -25.02
C GLY A 38 -40.10 -3.84 -25.56
N LYS A 39 -39.60 -2.59 -25.52
CA LYS A 39 -38.22 -2.24 -25.95
C LYS A 39 -37.16 -3.07 -25.23
N SER A 40 -37.22 -3.09 -23.90
CA SER A 40 -36.26 -3.84 -23.08
C SER A 40 -36.41 -5.34 -23.29
N SER A 41 -37.63 -5.84 -23.47
CA SER A 41 -37.92 -7.24 -23.77
C SER A 41 -37.29 -7.69 -25.08
N LEU A 42 -37.34 -6.86 -26.13
CA LEU A 42 -36.69 -7.16 -27.40
C LEU A 42 -35.16 -7.00 -27.33
N ALA A 43 -34.66 -5.91 -26.72
CA ALA A 43 -33.23 -5.60 -26.70
C ALA A 43 -32.42 -6.47 -25.72
N PHE A 44 -32.88 -6.57 -24.47
CA PHE A 44 -32.16 -7.23 -23.40
C PHE A 44 -32.62 -8.68 -23.23
N ASP A 45 -33.92 -8.89 -23.09
CA ASP A 45 -34.44 -10.21 -22.71
C ASP A 45 -34.49 -11.17 -23.92
N THR A 46 -34.51 -10.66 -25.15
CA THR A 46 -34.43 -11.49 -26.38
C THR A 46 -33.04 -11.43 -27.02
N LEU A 47 -32.62 -10.28 -27.56
CA LEU A 47 -31.38 -10.17 -28.36
C LEU A 47 -30.12 -10.40 -27.54
N TYR A 48 -29.95 -9.67 -26.43
CA TYR A 48 -28.77 -9.84 -25.58
C TYR A 48 -28.74 -11.21 -24.92
N ALA A 49 -29.89 -11.72 -24.44
CA ALA A 49 -29.98 -13.06 -23.87
C ALA A 49 -29.56 -14.14 -24.88
N GLU A 50 -30.06 -14.11 -26.13
CA GLU A 50 -29.63 -15.04 -27.18
C GLU A 50 -28.15 -14.91 -27.51
N GLY A 51 -27.64 -13.68 -27.64
CA GLY A 51 -26.24 -13.46 -28.00
C GLY A 51 -25.27 -13.92 -26.91
N GLN A 52 -25.62 -13.68 -25.64
CA GLN A 52 -24.85 -14.16 -24.50
C GLN A 52 -24.93 -15.69 -24.38
N ARG A 53 -26.12 -16.28 -24.50
CA ARG A 53 -26.33 -17.73 -24.44
C ARG A 53 -25.52 -18.46 -25.51
N ARG A 54 -25.61 -18.05 -26.77
CA ARG A 54 -24.85 -18.68 -27.88
C ARG A 54 -23.35 -18.56 -27.70
N TYR A 55 -22.87 -17.42 -27.19
CA TYR A 55 -21.47 -17.24 -26.89
C TYR A 55 -20.99 -18.21 -25.80
N ILE A 56 -21.73 -18.34 -24.70
CA ILE A 56 -21.41 -19.27 -23.61
C ILE A 56 -21.48 -20.73 -24.07
N GLU A 57 -22.43 -21.09 -24.93
CA GLU A 57 -22.55 -22.43 -25.50
C GLU A 57 -21.37 -22.82 -26.39
N SER A 58 -20.70 -21.83 -27.00
CA SER A 58 -19.47 -22.04 -27.76
C SER A 58 -18.22 -22.25 -26.89
N LEU A 59 -18.29 -21.95 -25.58
CA LEU A 59 -17.19 -22.18 -24.65
C LEU A 59 -17.02 -23.68 -24.34
N SER A 60 -15.89 -23.99 -23.71
CA SER A 60 -15.54 -25.36 -23.30
C SER A 60 -16.64 -25.99 -22.42
N THR A 61 -16.73 -27.32 -22.45
CA THR A 61 -17.68 -28.09 -21.62
C THR A 61 -17.54 -27.77 -20.14
N TYR A 62 -16.31 -27.54 -19.68
CA TYR A 62 -16.01 -27.08 -18.32
C TYR A 62 -16.60 -25.69 -18.02
N ALA A 63 -16.40 -24.70 -18.89
CA ALA A 63 -16.92 -23.35 -18.68
C ALA A 63 -18.46 -23.31 -18.62
N ARG A 64 -19.14 -24.17 -19.38
CA ARG A 64 -20.61 -24.31 -19.35
C ARG A 64 -21.14 -24.82 -18.01
N GLN A 65 -20.36 -25.63 -17.29
CA GLN A 65 -20.74 -26.14 -15.97
C GLN A 65 -20.81 -25.02 -14.92
N PHE A 66 -19.94 -24.01 -15.02
CA PHE A 66 -19.87 -22.90 -14.07
C PHE A 66 -20.79 -21.73 -14.39
N LEU A 67 -21.01 -21.44 -15.67
CA LEU A 67 -21.80 -20.29 -16.10
C LEU A 67 -23.32 -20.55 -16.07
N GLY A 68 -23.73 -21.80 -15.84
CA GLY A 68 -25.13 -22.22 -15.83
C GLY A 68 -25.75 -22.20 -17.23
N GLN A 69 -26.88 -22.91 -17.38
CA GLN A 69 -27.71 -22.76 -18.58
C GLN A 69 -28.52 -21.47 -18.44
N LEU A 70 -28.25 -20.49 -19.30
CA LEU A 70 -29.11 -19.32 -19.42
C LEU A 70 -30.46 -19.76 -20.02
N PRO A 71 -31.59 -19.29 -19.48
CA PRO A 71 -32.89 -19.61 -20.05
C PRO A 71 -32.93 -19.15 -21.50
N LYS A 72 -33.43 -20.02 -22.38
CA LYS A 72 -33.63 -19.68 -23.78
C LYS A 72 -34.84 -18.73 -23.86
N PRO A 73 -34.69 -17.52 -24.44
CA PRO A 73 -35.80 -16.61 -24.60
C PRO A 73 -36.84 -17.15 -25.59
N GLU A 74 -38.07 -16.67 -25.45
CA GLU A 74 -39.20 -17.05 -26.30
C GLU A 74 -39.10 -16.36 -27.67
N VAL A 75 -38.37 -16.99 -28.58
CA VAL A 75 -38.20 -16.54 -29.97
C VAL A 75 -38.05 -17.74 -30.91
N ASP A 76 -38.65 -17.67 -32.10
CA ASP A 76 -38.56 -18.78 -33.08
C ASP A 76 -37.16 -18.89 -33.67
N ALA A 77 -36.63 -17.77 -34.17
CA ALA A 77 -35.30 -17.73 -34.75
C ALA A 77 -34.67 -16.36 -34.62
N VAL A 78 -33.39 -16.36 -34.25
CA VAL A 78 -32.50 -15.19 -34.37
C VAL A 78 -31.30 -15.59 -35.22
N THR A 79 -31.04 -14.86 -36.29
CA THR A 79 -29.91 -15.11 -37.21
C THR A 79 -29.09 -13.84 -37.40
N GLY A 80 -27.83 -13.99 -37.82
CA GLY A 80 -26.92 -12.84 -38.00
C GLY A 80 -26.46 -12.17 -36.71
N LEU A 81 -26.75 -12.74 -35.53
CA LEU A 81 -26.39 -12.18 -34.23
C LEU A 81 -24.92 -12.44 -33.87
N ALA A 82 -24.22 -11.42 -33.36
CA ALA A 82 -22.87 -11.51 -32.83
C ALA A 82 -22.90 -11.74 -31.29
N PRO A 83 -21.77 -12.14 -30.66
CA PRO A 83 -21.65 -12.08 -29.21
C PRO A 83 -22.03 -10.69 -28.70
N SER A 84 -22.94 -10.63 -27.74
CA SER A 84 -23.56 -9.39 -27.29
C SER A 84 -23.09 -8.99 -25.89
N ILE A 85 -22.87 -7.70 -25.69
CA ILE A 85 -22.53 -7.10 -24.40
C ILE A 85 -23.67 -6.16 -24.01
N SER A 86 -24.16 -6.29 -22.78
CA SER A 86 -25.16 -5.39 -22.22
C SER A 86 -24.48 -4.33 -21.38
N ILE A 87 -24.77 -3.06 -21.66
CA ILE A 87 -24.33 -1.92 -20.84
C ILE A 87 -25.61 -1.32 -20.25
N GLN A 88 -25.83 -1.55 -18.96
CA GLN A 88 -27.00 -1.09 -18.21
C GLN A 88 -26.58 -0.19 -17.04
N GLN A 89 -27.47 0.72 -16.65
CA GLN A 89 -27.34 1.46 -15.40
C GLN A 89 -27.77 0.61 -14.18
N LYS A 90 -27.43 -0.69 -14.16
CA LYS A 90 -27.59 -1.49 -12.95
C LYS A 90 -26.37 -1.25 -12.08
N THR A 91 -26.58 -0.70 -10.88
CA THR A 91 -25.52 -0.49 -9.91
C THR A 91 -24.93 -1.86 -9.56
N SER A 92 -23.71 -2.13 -10.01
CA SER A 92 -22.91 -3.24 -9.51
C SER A 92 -22.91 -3.17 -7.98
N GLY A 93 -23.03 -4.31 -7.30
CA GLY A 93 -23.09 -4.37 -5.83
C GLY A 93 -22.02 -3.48 -5.18
N ARG A 94 -22.37 -2.78 -4.11
CA ARG A 94 -21.45 -1.90 -3.39
C ARG A 94 -20.43 -2.75 -2.62
N ASN A 95 -19.28 -3.01 -3.23
CA ASN A 95 -18.12 -3.50 -2.52
C ASN A 95 -17.31 -2.28 -2.01
N PRO A 96 -17.11 -2.12 -0.69
CA PRO A 96 -16.40 -0.97 -0.13
C PRO A 96 -14.94 -0.85 -0.61
N ARG A 97 -14.36 -1.94 -1.13
CA ARG A 97 -13.02 -1.96 -1.71
C ARG A 97 -12.98 -1.74 -3.22
N SER A 98 -14.13 -1.59 -3.87
CA SER A 98 -14.17 -1.28 -5.30
C SER A 98 -14.20 0.23 -5.50
N THR A 99 -13.20 0.74 -6.22
CA THR A 99 -13.08 2.15 -6.59
C THR A 99 -13.21 2.30 -8.09
N VAL A 100 -13.31 3.54 -8.57
CA VAL A 100 -13.25 3.84 -10.01
C VAL A 100 -11.99 3.26 -10.63
N GLY A 101 -10.85 3.37 -9.94
CA GLY A 101 -9.56 2.87 -10.42
C GLY A 101 -9.51 1.35 -10.55
N THR A 102 -10.17 0.60 -9.66
CA THR A 102 -10.23 -0.87 -9.78
C THR A 102 -11.22 -1.32 -10.86
N ILE A 103 -12.34 -0.61 -11.03
CA ILE A 103 -13.36 -0.96 -12.04
C ILE A 103 -12.85 -0.71 -13.46
N THR A 104 -12.06 0.37 -13.63
CA THR A 104 -11.47 0.74 -14.92
C THR A 104 -10.11 0.09 -15.17
N GLU A 105 -9.62 -0.72 -14.24
CA GLU A 105 -8.27 -1.32 -14.21
C GLU A 105 -7.10 -0.31 -14.26
N ILE A 106 -7.37 1.00 -14.28
CA ILE A 106 -6.34 2.04 -14.25
C ILE A 106 -5.45 1.87 -13.01
N TYR A 107 -6.02 1.53 -11.87
CA TYR A 107 -5.25 1.30 -10.65
C TYR A 107 -4.27 0.14 -10.80
N ASP A 108 -4.64 -0.91 -11.53
CA ASP A 108 -3.79 -2.06 -11.76
C ASP A 108 -2.54 -1.69 -12.57
N TYR A 109 -2.69 -0.81 -13.56
CA TYR A 109 -1.57 -0.20 -14.28
C TYR A 109 -0.73 0.71 -13.39
N LEU A 110 -1.36 1.53 -12.53
CA LEU A 110 -0.64 2.37 -11.57
C LEU A 110 0.24 1.52 -10.64
N ARG A 111 -0.27 0.41 -10.11
CA ARG A 111 0.55 -0.50 -9.28
C ARG A 111 1.80 -0.98 -10.00
N VAL A 112 1.69 -1.34 -11.28
CA VAL A 112 2.83 -1.76 -12.09
C VAL A 112 3.79 -0.60 -12.32
N LEU A 113 3.28 0.58 -12.65
CA LEU A 113 4.07 1.79 -12.85
C LEU A 113 4.90 2.12 -11.60
N TYR A 114 4.26 2.25 -10.44
CA TYR A 114 4.93 2.56 -9.18
C TYR A 114 5.93 1.47 -8.77
N ALA A 115 5.63 0.20 -9.02
CA ALA A 115 6.57 -0.88 -8.72
C ALA A 115 7.81 -0.89 -9.62
N ARG A 116 7.69 -0.45 -10.87
CA ARG A 116 8.76 -0.55 -11.86
C ARG A 116 9.65 0.68 -11.94
N VAL A 117 9.07 1.87 -11.82
CA VAL A 117 9.80 3.14 -12.00
C VAL A 117 9.71 4.06 -10.80
N GLY A 118 8.96 3.67 -9.75
CA GLY A 118 8.87 4.44 -8.52
C GLY A 118 10.20 4.44 -7.76
N THR A 119 10.65 5.63 -7.40
CA THR A 119 11.75 5.82 -6.45
C THR A 119 11.21 5.64 -5.03
N SER A 120 11.71 4.63 -4.32
CA SER A 120 11.34 4.38 -2.92
C SER A 120 12.03 5.36 -1.97
N TYR A 121 11.34 5.78 -0.93
CA TYR A 121 11.88 6.67 0.11
C TYR A 121 11.65 6.08 1.49
N CYS A 122 12.58 6.34 2.41
CA CYS A 122 12.41 5.96 3.81
C CYS A 122 11.35 6.85 4.47
N PRO A 123 10.30 6.29 5.10
CA PRO A 123 9.24 7.09 5.74
C PRO A 123 9.71 7.89 6.96
N ASN A 124 10.83 7.51 7.59
CA ASN A 124 11.36 8.20 8.78
C ASN A 124 12.48 9.20 8.45
N CYS A 125 13.25 8.96 7.38
CA CYS A 125 14.43 9.76 7.03
C CYS A 125 14.27 10.53 5.72
N GLU A 126 13.24 10.23 4.92
CA GLU A 126 12.93 10.85 3.62
C GLU A 126 14.07 10.78 2.58
N VAL A 127 15.02 9.87 2.79
CA VAL A 127 16.12 9.60 1.84
C VAL A 127 15.74 8.49 0.86
N PRO A 128 16.24 8.53 -0.38
CA PRO A 128 15.96 7.49 -1.37
C PRO A 128 16.54 6.14 -0.94
N ILE A 129 15.76 5.09 -1.17
CA ILE A 129 16.14 3.69 -0.92
C ILE A 129 16.31 3.01 -2.28
N ALA A 130 17.50 2.45 -2.50
CA ALA A 130 17.79 1.62 -3.66
C ALA A 130 18.55 0.38 -3.22
N ALA A 131 18.16 -0.77 -3.77
CA ALA A 131 19.05 -1.92 -3.81
C ALA A 131 19.93 -1.82 -5.05
N GLN A 132 21.20 -2.17 -4.90
CA GLN A 132 22.16 -2.21 -5.99
C GLN A 132 22.70 -3.63 -6.12
N SER A 133 22.83 -4.12 -7.35
CA SER A 133 23.48 -5.41 -7.57
C SER A 133 24.97 -5.32 -7.24
N ASN A 134 25.59 -6.46 -6.92
CA ASN A 134 27.03 -6.51 -6.69
C ASN A 134 27.81 -5.92 -7.88
N GLU A 135 27.37 -6.20 -9.12
CA GLU A 135 27.97 -5.65 -10.34
C GLU A 135 27.85 -4.14 -10.41
N GLN A 136 26.69 -3.56 -10.09
CA GLN A 136 26.51 -2.11 -10.07
C GLN A 136 27.41 -1.42 -9.04
N ILE A 137 27.58 -2.02 -7.87
CA ILE A 137 28.49 -1.51 -6.82
C ILE A 137 29.94 -1.57 -7.34
N ILE A 138 30.34 -2.67 -7.97
CA ILE A 138 31.69 -2.83 -8.55
C ILE A 138 31.92 -1.78 -9.64
N ASP A 139 30.97 -1.58 -10.56
CA ASP A 139 31.07 -0.62 -11.65
C ASP A 139 31.19 0.82 -11.12
N LEU A 140 30.41 1.18 -10.09
CA LEU A 140 30.51 2.49 -9.43
C LEU A 140 31.87 2.70 -8.77
N LEU A 141 32.42 1.68 -8.11
CA LEU A 141 33.75 1.75 -7.51
C LEU A 141 34.86 1.85 -8.55
N GLN A 142 34.70 1.24 -9.73
CA GLN A 142 35.66 1.39 -10.84
C GLN A 142 35.69 2.80 -11.42
N GLN A 143 34.59 3.53 -11.36
CA GLN A 143 34.51 4.93 -11.82
C GLN A 143 35.17 5.93 -10.85
N THR A 144 35.71 5.46 -9.74
CA THR A 144 36.44 6.32 -8.78
C THR A 144 37.69 6.91 -9.46
N PRO A 145 37.96 8.23 -9.34
CA PRO A 145 39.10 8.88 -9.98
C PRO A 145 40.44 8.18 -9.69
N GLU A 146 41.35 8.23 -10.66
CA GLU A 146 42.67 7.62 -10.49
C GLU A 146 43.44 8.28 -9.34
N GLY A 147 44.12 7.44 -8.53
CA GLY A 147 44.92 7.91 -7.40
C GLY A 147 44.13 8.11 -6.11
N THR A 148 42.79 8.09 -6.15
CA THR A 148 41.98 8.19 -4.92
C THR A 148 42.17 6.97 -4.03
N ARG A 149 42.68 7.15 -2.81
CA ARG A 149 42.71 6.10 -1.79
C ARG A 149 41.40 6.06 -1.02
N TYR A 150 40.83 4.87 -0.89
CA TYR A 150 39.58 4.67 -0.17
C TYR A 150 39.57 3.32 0.56
N GLN A 151 38.72 3.21 1.56
CA GLN A 151 38.51 2.02 2.36
C GLN A 151 37.08 1.55 2.18
N LEU A 152 36.89 0.23 2.10
CA LEU A 152 35.59 -0.39 2.13
C LEU A 152 35.35 -0.94 3.53
N LEU A 153 34.27 -0.50 4.15
CA LEU A 153 33.85 -0.88 5.49
C LEU A 153 32.56 -1.69 5.43
N ALA A 154 32.46 -2.71 6.28
CA ALA A 154 31.21 -3.42 6.54
C ALA A 154 30.60 -2.85 7.84
N PRO A 155 29.47 -2.13 7.79
CA PRO A 155 28.80 -1.67 9.00
C PRO A 155 28.13 -2.85 9.70
N LEU A 156 28.49 -3.09 10.97
CA LEU A 156 27.99 -4.24 11.73
C LEU A 156 27.13 -3.85 12.92
N VAL A 157 27.51 -2.76 13.60
CA VAL A 157 26.77 -2.21 14.75
C VAL A 157 26.58 -0.73 14.52
N GLN A 158 25.38 -0.23 14.75
CA GLN A 158 25.08 1.19 14.54
C GLN A 158 24.15 1.73 15.62
N GLN A 159 24.64 2.70 16.38
CA GLN A 159 23.88 3.39 17.43
C GLN A 159 23.25 2.45 18.48
N GLN A 160 23.89 1.30 18.76
CA GLN A 160 23.43 0.32 19.74
C GLN A 160 24.23 0.42 21.04
N LYS A 161 23.55 0.21 22.18
CA LYS A 161 24.20 0.19 23.50
C LYS A 161 24.82 -1.17 23.79
N GLY A 162 26.06 -1.20 24.24
CA GLY A 162 26.74 -2.45 24.62
C GLY A 162 28.26 -2.34 24.64
N GLU A 163 28.92 -3.29 25.30
CA GLU A 163 30.40 -3.34 25.38
C GLU A 163 31.05 -4.05 24.19
N PHE A 164 30.29 -4.87 23.46
CA PHE A 164 30.70 -5.60 22.24
C PHE A 164 32.03 -6.37 22.32
N ARG A 165 32.52 -6.78 23.51
CA ARG A 165 33.80 -7.50 23.67
C ARG A 165 33.86 -8.82 22.90
N ASP A 166 32.93 -9.73 23.20
CA ASP A 166 32.87 -11.04 22.53
C ASP A 166 32.74 -10.88 21.01
N PHE A 167 31.99 -9.86 20.58
CA PHE A 167 31.79 -9.52 19.19
C PHE A 167 33.08 -9.06 18.50
N LEU A 168 33.87 -8.18 19.14
CA LEU A 168 35.17 -7.74 18.63
C LEU A 168 36.20 -8.88 18.59
N GLU A 169 36.20 -9.76 19.59
CA GLU A 169 37.04 -10.97 19.59
C GLU A 169 36.68 -11.93 18.46
N ASP A 170 35.39 -12.12 18.18
CA ASP A 170 34.95 -12.97 17.08
C ASP A 170 35.33 -12.41 15.71
N LEU A 171 35.33 -11.09 15.55
CA LEU A 171 35.86 -10.44 14.35
C LEU A 171 37.36 -10.66 14.19
N LEU A 172 38.13 -10.61 15.29
CA LEU A 172 39.55 -10.94 15.27
C LEU A 172 39.79 -12.40 14.87
N LYS A 173 39.01 -13.35 15.41
CA LYS A 173 39.06 -14.78 15.04
C LYS A 173 38.73 -15.02 13.57
N GLN A 174 37.86 -14.20 12.98
CA GLN A 174 37.53 -14.22 11.55
C GLN A 174 38.63 -13.59 10.67
N GLY A 175 39.69 -13.04 11.27
CA GLY A 175 40.85 -12.49 10.58
C GLY A 175 40.79 -10.99 10.30
N PHE A 176 39.81 -10.27 10.85
CA PHE A 176 39.76 -8.82 10.74
C PHE A 176 40.72 -8.17 11.73
N LEU A 177 41.54 -7.25 11.25
CA LEU A 177 42.56 -6.56 12.06
C LEU A 177 42.18 -5.15 12.45
N ARG A 178 41.27 -4.49 11.71
CA ARG A 178 40.91 -3.09 11.91
C ARG A 178 39.42 -2.87 11.81
N ALA A 179 38.95 -1.92 12.61
CA ALA A 179 37.58 -1.43 12.57
C ALA A 179 37.57 0.09 12.78
N ARG A 180 36.49 0.74 12.38
CA ARG A 180 36.14 2.10 12.75
C ARG A 180 35.08 2.01 13.85
N VAL A 181 35.42 2.48 15.05
CA VAL A 181 34.53 2.52 16.21
C VAL A 181 34.28 3.97 16.58
N ASP A 182 33.02 4.39 16.58
CA ASP A 182 32.59 5.77 16.84
C ASP A 182 33.38 6.82 16.05
N GLY A 183 33.62 6.52 14.77
CA GLY A 183 34.36 7.38 13.84
C GLY A 183 35.89 7.29 13.94
N LYS A 184 36.44 6.56 14.91
CA LYS A 184 37.90 6.38 15.07
C LYS A 184 38.35 5.03 14.55
N PHE A 185 39.37 5.03 13.69
CA PHE A 185 40.01 3.79 13.25
C PHE A 185 40.87 3.20 14.37
N VAL A 186 40.59 1.96 14.73
CA VAL A 186 41.26 1.20 15.80
C VAL A 186 41.75 -0.15 15.29
N SER A 187 42.81 -0.67 15.93
CA SER A 187 43.24 -2.05 15.73
C SER A 187 42.44 -2.98 16.63
N LEU A 188 41.92 -4.08 16.09
CA LEU A 188 41.16 -5.07 16.86
C LEU A 188 42.06 -5.87 17.82
N THR A 189 43.38 -5.81 17.64
CA THR A 189 44.37 -6.41 18.55
C THR A 189 44.54 -5.65 19.87
N ASP A 190 44.09 -4.40 19.92
CA ASP A 190 44.24 -3.56 21.11
C ASP A 190 43.11 -3.86 22.11
N ASP A 191 43.32 -3.65 23.42
CA ASP A 191 42.27 -3.84 24.44
C ASP A 191 41.21 -2.74 24.32
N LEU A 192 40.20 -2.97 23.49
CA LEU A 192 39.09 -2.06 23.22
C LEU A 192 37.99 -2.22 24.26
N ARG A 193 37.89 -1.26 25.18
CA ARG A 193 36.82 -1.22 26.19
C ARG A 193 35.78 -0.16 25.84
N LEU A 194 34.63 -0.62 25.35
CA LEU A 194 33.45 0.21 25.09
C LEU A 194 32.54 0.25 26.32
N ASP A 195 31.79 1.35 26.47
CA ASP A 195 30.91 1.57 27.61
C ASP A 195 29.52 0.98 27.35
N ARG A 196 29.06 0.09 28.24
CA ARG A 196 27.76 -0.56 28.13
C ARG A 196 26.58 0.41 28.01
N GLN A 197 26.68 1.61 28.59
CA GLN A 197 25.57 2.57 28.65
C GLN A 197 25.51 3.51 27.44
N MET A 198 26.60 3.62 26.69
CA MET A 198 26.70 4.49 25.51
C MET A 198 26.32 3.75 24.23
N LYS A 199 25.83 4.51 23.25
CA LYS A 199 25.53 3.98 21.92
C LYS A 199 26.80 3.99 21.09
N HIS A 200 27.14 2.86 20.51
CA HIS A 200 28.34 2.66 19.71
C HIS A 200 28.01 2.34 18.26
N THR A 201 28.93 2.71 17.35
CA THR A 201 28.89 2.37 15.93
C THR A 201 30.20 1.65 15.57
N ILE A 202 30.11 0.44 15.04
CA ILE A 202 31.26 -0.44 14.72
C ILE A 202 31.17 -0.85 13.25
N GLU A 203 32.22 -0.53 12.51
CA GLU A 203 32.34 -0.80 11.08
C GLU A 203 33.69 -1.44 10.79
N VAL A 204 33.70 -2.64 10.22
CA VAL A 204 34.95 -3.40 10.03
C VAL A 204 35.60 -3.05 8.70
N VAL A 205 36.92 -2.89 8.68
CA VAL A 205 37.68 -2.64 7.44
C VAL A 205 37.82 -3.94 6.66
N ILE A 206 37.23 -3.98 5.46
CA ILE A 206 37.27 -5.12 4.56
C ILE A 206 38.51 -5.08 3.67
N ASP A 207 38.73 -3.96 2.97
CA ASP A 207 39.91 -3.77 2.13
C ASP A 207 40.23 -2.26 1.99
N ARG A 208 41.47 -1.95 1.61
CA ARG A 208 41.92 -0.61 1.23
C ARG A 208 42.40 -0.62 -0.20
N LEU A 209 41.80 0.24 -1.00
CA LEU A 209 41.92 0.20 -2.45
C LEU A 209 42.31 1.58 -2.98
N THR A 210 42.78 1.62 -4.22
CA THR A 210 43.15 2.86 -4.91
C THR A 210 42.49 2.90 -6.28
N GLY A 211 41.75 3.98 -6.56
CA GLY A 211 41.08 4.22 -7.83
C GLY A 211 42.05 4.19 -9.01
N GLY A 212 41.61 3.66 -10.15
CA GLY A 212 42.42 3.46 -11.37
C GLY A 212 43.42 2.30 -11.33
N LYS A 213 44.08 2.07 -10.18
CA LYS A 213 45.14 1.05 -10.05
C LYS A 213 44.65 -0.33 -9.63
N THR A 214 43.48 -0.42 -9.00
CA THR A 214 42.98 -1.68 -8.44
C THR A 214 42.29 -2.52 -9.52
N ALA A 215 42.70 -3.79 -9.66
CA ALA A 215 42.07 -4.72 -10.58
C ALA A 215 40.61 -5.01 -10.20
N ARG A 216 39.73 -5.16 -11.21
CA ARG A 216 38.29 -5.44 -11.03
C ARG A 216 38.02 -6.63 -10.08
N ASN A 217 38.79 -7.70 -10.21
CA ASN A 217 38.61 -8.92 -9.40
C ASN A 217 38.79 -8.65 -7.90
N ARG A 218 39.76 -7.82 -7.53
CA ARG A 218 39.99 -7.47 -6.13
C ARG A 218 38.86 -6.60 -5.56
N ILE A 219 38.34 -5.67 -6.37
CA ILE A 219 37.15 -4.88 -5.99
C ILE A 219 35.95 -5.82 -5.79
N ALA A 220 35.75 -6.78 -6.70
CA ALA A 220 34.66 -7.75 -6.61
C ALA A 220 34.75 -8.62 -5.35
N GLU A 221 35.92 -9.14 -5.02
CA GLU A 221 36.16 -9.91 -3.79
C GLU A 221 35.87 -9.08 -2.54
N ALA A 222 36.33 -7.82 -2.50
CA ALA A 222 36.08 -6.93 -1.37
C ALA A 222 34.59 -6.59 -1.22
N VAL A 223 33.89 -6.29 -2.32
CA VAL A 223 32.44 -6.02 -2.31
C VAL A 223 31.67 -7.25 -1.85
N GLN A 224 31.97 -8.43 -2.39
CA GLN A 224 31.29 -9.67 -2.02
C GLN A 224 31.54 -10.04 -0.56
N ASN A 225 32.78 -9.89 -0.07
CA ASN A 225 33.09 -10.16 1.33
C ASN A 225 32.40 -9.16 2.27
N GLY A 226 32.47 -7.86 1.96
CA GLY A 226 31.87 -6.83 2.80
C GLY A 226 30.35 -6.94 2.88
N LEU A 227 29.67 -7.17 1.75
CA LEU A 227 28.22 -7.42 1.73
C LEU A 227 27.82 -8.70 2.47
N ARG A 228 28.65 -9.75 2.41
CA ARG A 228 28.39 -11.00 3.16
C ARG A 228 28.52 -10.77 4.66
N VAL A 229 29.56 -10.06 5.09
CA VAL A 229 29.88 -9.82 6.51
C VAL A 229 28.84 -8.94 7.19
N SER A 230 28.35 -7.90 6.51
CA SER A 230 27.31 -6.98 7.02
C SER A 230 25.88 -7.45 6.77
N GLY A 231 25.67 -8.56 6.06
CA GLY A 231 24.34 -9.00 5.65
C GLY A 231 23.68 -8.13 4.57
N GLY A 232 24.46 -7.35 3.81
CA GLY A 232 24.02 -6.68 2.58
C GLY A 232 24.35 -5.20 2.46
N GLN A 233 25.20 -4.63 3.32
CA GLN A 233 25.60 -3.21 3.30
C GLN A 233 27.11 -3.04 3.14
N LEU A 234 27.53 -1.97 2.48
CA LEU A 234 28.95 -1.69 2.27
C LEU A 234 29.16 -0.18 2.28
N LEU A 235 30.07 0.30 3.09
CA LEU A 235 30.36 1.73 3.21
C LEU A 235 31.68 2.03 2.52
N PHE A 236 31.65 2.99 1.60
CA PHE A 236 32.82 3.57 0.97
C PHE A 236 33.26 4.80 1.74
N VAL A 237 34.52 4.82 2.17
CA VAL A 237 35.13 5.93 2.89
C VAL A 237 36.40 6.37 2.17
N PRO A 238 36.41 7.54 1.53
CA PRO A 238 37.63 8.12 0.95
C PRO A 238 38.58 8.60 2.05
N GLU A 239 39.90 8.48 1.85
CA GLU A 239 40.89 9.06 2.77
C GLU A 239 41.02 10.58 2.53
N GLU A 240 41.08 11.39 3.60
CA GLU A 240 41.16 12.86 3.51
C GLU A 240 42.39 13.38 2.74
N THR A 241 43.46 12.58 2.67
CA THR A 241 44.64 12.90 1.87
C THR A 241 44.37 12.82 0.36
N ALA A 242 43.45 11.93 -0.05
CA ALA A 242 43.12 11.71 -1.46
C ALA A 242 42.30 12.86 -2.07
N SER A 243 41.45 13.52 -1.28
CA SER A 243 40.68 14.70 -1.72
C SER A 243 41.57 15.92 -1.96
N LYS A 244 42.70 16.04 -1.25
CA LYS A 244 43.72 17.08 -1.50
C LYS A 244 44.55 16.84 -2.76
N GLU A 245 44.86 15.58 -3.08
CA GLU A 245 45.68 15.20 -4.24
C GLU A 245 44.91 15.21 -5.56
N THR A 246 43.61 14.86 -5.54
CA THR A 246 42.78 14.75 -6.76
C THR A 246 41.93 15.99 -7.04
N GLY A 247 41.79 16.90 -6.07
CA GLY A 247 40.96 18.10 -6.19
C GLY A 247 39.45 17.83 -6.18
N VAL A 248 39.02 16.59 -5.91
CA VAL A 248 37.61 16.17 -5.86
C VAL A 248 37.20 15.93 -4.41
N ASP A 249 36.16 16.65 -3.96
CA ASP A 249 35.55 16.43 -2.64
C ASP A 249 34.68 15.16 -2.67
N LEU A 250 35.30 14.03 -2.33
CA LEU A 250 34.62 12.74 -2.23
C LEU A 250 34.07 12.56 -0.82
N LYS A 251 32.75 12.32 -0.73
CA LYS A 251 32.04 12.03 0.52
C LYS A 251 31.89 10.53 0.73
N GLU A 252 31.65 10.13 1.98
CA GLU A 252 31.27 8.76 2.31
C GLU A 252 29.99 8.35 1.58
N ARG A 253 29.93 7.10 1.11
CA ARG A 253 28.78 6.56 0.37
C ARG A 253 28.44 5.17 0.88
N LEU A 254 27.20 4.98 1.31
CA LEU A 254 26.68 3.67 1.64
C LEU A 254 26.08 3.01 0.40
N PHE A 255 26.52 1.80 0.12
CA PHE A 255 25.93 0.88 -0.84
C PHE A 255 25.12 -0.19 -0.10
N SER A 256 24.01 -0.62 -0.68
CA SER A 256 23.22 -1.72 -0.13
C SER A 256 22.76 -2.66 -1.23
N ALA A 257 22.99 -3.95 -1.03
CA ALA A 257 22.46 -5.02 -1.86
C ALA A 257 20.97 -5.31 -1.57
N LYS A 258 20.43 -4.73 -0.50
CA LYS A 258 19.03 -4.82 -0.10
C LYS A 258 18.38 -3.44 -0.20
N TYR A 259 17.05 -3.38 -0.29
CA TYR A 259 16.32 -2.12 -0.16
C TYR A 259 16.40 -1.67 1.30
N SER A 260 17.44 -0.92 1.68
CA SER A 260 17.59 -0.42 3.05
C SER A 260 17.88 1.07 3.07
N CYS A 261 17.32 1.78 4.06
CA CYS A 261 17.60 3.20 4.25
C CYS A 261 19.08 3.42 4.60
N PRO A 262 19.80 4.35 3.94
CA PRO A 262 21.20 4.61 4.24
C PRO A 262 21.45 5.38 5.54
N SER A 263 20.41 5.95 6.16
CA SER A 263 20.53 6.73 7.40
C SER A 263 20.12 5.96 8.65
N CYS A 264 18.96 5.27 8.62
CA CYS A 264 18.45 4.51 9.75
C CYS A 264 18.58 2.99 9.58
N HIS A 265 19.06 2.53 8.43
CA HIS A 265 19.37 1.11 8.14
C HIS A 265 18.19 0.14 8.23
N THR A 266 16.97 0.66 8.35
CA THR A 266 15.74 -0.12 8.20
C THR A 266 15.71 -0.76 6.83
N GLY A 267 15.51 -2.08 6.79
CA GLY A 267 15.28 -2.85 5.57
C GLY A 267 13.83 -2.77 5.14
N PHE A 268 13.60 -2.78 3.84
CA PHE A 268 12.31 -2.74 3.18
C PHE A 268 12.25 -3.85 2.13
N ASP A 269 11.03 -4.30 1.84
CA ASP A 269 10.79 -5.21 0.74
C ASP A 269 10.95 -4.48 -0.60
N PRO A 270 11.44 -5.18 -1.64
CA PRO A 270 11.51 -4.61 -2.98
C PRO A 270 10.11 -4.24 -3.48
N PRO A 271 9.97 -3.10 -4.19
CA PRO A 271 8.68 -2.65 -4.69
C PRO A 271 8.10 -3.69 -5.65
N SER A 272 6.86 -4.11 -5.38
CA SER A 272 6.11 -5.05 -6.21
C SER A 272 4.69 -4.52 -6.41
N PRO A 273 4.00 -4.87 -7.51
CA PRO A 273 2.64 -4.37 -7.74
C PRO A 273 1.66 -4.72 -6.60
N GLN A 274 1.92 -5.81 -5.88
CA GLN A 274 1.09 -6.26 -4.76
C GLN A 274 1.23 -5.37 -3.51
N LEU A 275 2.41 -4.76 -3.29
CA LEU A 275 2.63 -3.77 -2.23
C LEU A 275 1.81 -2.49 -2.45
N PHE A 276 1.44 -2.20 -3.70
CA PHE A 276 0.56 -1.09 -4.05
C PHE A 276 -0.92 -1.50 -4.11
N SER A 277 -1.29 -2.70 -3.66
CA SER A 277 -2.68 -3.15 -3.66
C SER A 277 -3.27 -3.08 -2.26
N PHE A 278 -4.23 -2.17 -2.05
CA PHE A 278 -5.02 -2.12 -0.82
C PHE A 278 -5.97 -3.32 -0.66
N ASN A 279 -6.10 -4.18 -1.67
CA ASN A 279 -6.84 -5.45 -1.61
C ASN A 279 -5.96 -6.63 -1.19
N SER A 280 -4.64 -6.46 -1.17
CA SER A 280 -3.68 -7.48 -0.77
C SER A 280 -3.21 -7.23 0.67
N PRO A 281 -3.05 -8.27 1.52
CA PRO A 281 -2.45 -8.12 2.85
C PRO A 281 -1.07 -7.46 2.83
N LEU A 282 -0.34 -7.60 1.71
CA LEU A 282 0.99 -7.01 1.54
C LEU A 282 0.98 -5.49 1.38
N GLY A 283 -0.08 -4.92 0.78
CA GLY A 283 -0.16 -3.49 0.46
C GLY A 283 -1.27 -2.74 1.18
N MET A 284 -2.11 -3.44 1.94
CA MET A 284 -3.21 -2.82 2.67
C MET A 284 -2.73 -2.18 3.97
N CYS A 285 -3.28 -1.02 4.29
CA CYS A 285 -3.10 -0.42 5.61
C CYS A 285 -3.65 -1.37 6.70
N PRO A 286 -2.86 -1.73 7.72
CA PRO A 286 -3.28 -2.68 8.75
C PRO A 286 -4.42 -2.14 9.64
N ASP A 287 -4.46 -0.83 9.88
CA ASP A 287 -5.47 -0.23 10.77
C ASP A 287 -6.88 -0.26 10.18
N CYS A 288 -6.99 -0.15 8.86
CA CYS A 288 -8.29 -0.15 8.16
C CYS A 288 -8.49 -1.36 7.24
N ASN A 289 -7.54 -2.30 7.19
CA ASN A 289 -7.54 -3.45 6.28
C ASN A 289 -7.82 -3.04 4.82
N GLY A 290 -7.21 -1.93 4.38
CA GLY A 290 -7.35 -1.40 3.03
C GLY A 290 -8.71 -0.78 2.68
N LEU A 291 -9.59 -0.54 3.66
CA LEU A 291 -10.87 0.14 3.44
C LEU A 291 -10.73 1.65 3.28
N GLY A 292 -9.64 2.23 3.79
CA GLY A 292 -9.40 3.69 3.79
C GLY A 292 -10.37 4.48 4.68
N ARG A 293 -11.18 3.80 5.50
CA ARG A 293 -12.13 4.38 6.44
C ARG A 293 -12.18 3.54 7.72
N ARG A 294 -12.46 4.21 8.84
CA ARG A 294 -12.73 3.59 10.13
C ARG A 294 -14.09 4.08 10.63
N HIS A 295 -14.78 3.23 11.37
CA HIS A 295 -16.01 3.60 12.04
C HIS A 295 -15.66 3.93 13.49
N GLU A 296 -15.80 5.20 13.85
CA GLU A 296 -15.54 5.70 15.20
C GLU A 296 -16.72 6.54 15.68
N PHE A 297 -16.84 6.68 17.00
CA PHE A 297 -17.84 7.55 17.60
C PHE A 297 -17.35 8.99 17.53
N LEU A 298 -18.07 9.81 16.77
CA LEU A 298 -17.82 11.24 16.71
C LEU A 298 -18.66 11.93 17.78
N ALA A 299 -17.99 12.50 18.79
CA ALA A 299 -18.65 13.13 19.94
C ALA A 299 -19.61 14.25 19.53
N GLU A 300 -19.27 15.00 18.47
CA GLU A 300 -20.12 16.05 17.89
C GLU A 300 -21.48 15.53 17.39
N TYR A 301 -21.54 14.30 16.85
CA TYR A 301 -22.79 13.69 16.40
C TYR A 301 -23.62 13.10 17.55
N LEU A 302 -23.01 12.91 18.72
CA LEU A 302 -23.74 12.52 19.93
C LEU A 302 -24.52 13.71 20.50
N ILE A 303 -24.05 14.93 20.27
CA ILE A 303 -24.68 16.17 20.75
C ILE A 303 -25.75 16.60 19.74
N ALA A 304 -27.01 16.35 20.08
CA ALA A 304 -28.16 16.74 19.28
C ALA A 304 -28.45 18.25 19.36
N ASN A 305 -28.14 18.89 20.51
CA ASN A 305 -28.36 20.32 20.70
C ASN A 305 -27.54 20.87 21.89
N GLU A 306 -26.53 21.68 21.60
CA GLU A 306 -25.66 22.30 22.61
C GLU A 306 -26.38 23.28 23.55
N LYS A 307 -27.49 23.88 23.08
CA LYS A 307 -28.28 24.84 23.88
C LYS A 307 -29.23 24.17 24.87
N LYS A 308 -29.30 22.83 24.87
CA LYS A 308 -30.14 22.08 25.79
C LYS A 308 -29.29 21.46 26.90
N PRO A 309 -29.83 21.34 28.12
CA PRO A 309 -29.24 20.52 29.17
C PRO A 309 -29.28 19.04 28.86
N LEU A 310 -28.36 18.27 29.45
CA LEU A 310 -28.22 16.82 29.23
C LEU A 310 -29.55 16.06 29.39
N LEU A 311 -30.29 16.34 30.47
CA LEU A 311 -31.59 15.71 30.75
C LEU A 311 -32.76 16.23 29.89
N LYS A 312 -32.55 17.27 29.09
CA LYS A 312 -33.56 17.83 28.16
C LYS A 312 -33.28 17.45 26.69
N GLY A 313 -32.43 16.44 26.46
CA GLY A 313 -32.14 15.94 25.12
C GLY A 313 -31.01 16.69 24.43
N ALA A 314 -29.97 17.08 25.17
CA ALA A 314 -28.72 17.55 24.57
C ALA A 314 -28.01 16.43 23.79
N LEU A 315 -28.12 15.18 24.27
CA LEU A 315 -27.49 14.01 23.65
C LEU A 315 -28.52 13.13 22.92
N HIS A 316 -28.24 12.78 21.66
CA HIS A 316 -29.13 12.02 20.78
C HIS A 316 -29.52 10.65 21.37
N LEU A 317 -28.54 9.94 21.93
CA LEU A 317 -28.73 8.59 22.48
C LEU A 317 -29.42 8.55 23.85
N LEU A 318 -29.36 9.64 24.62
CA LEU A 318 -29.98 9.71 25.95
C LEU A 318 -31.46 10.12 25.88
N GLY A 319 -31.83 10.92 24.88
CA GLY A 319 -33.17 11.49 24.79
C GLY A 319 -33.49 12.40 25.98
N THR A 320 -34.78 12.51 26.32
CA THR A 320 -35.23 13.35 27.44
C THR A 320 -35.31 12.57 28.75
N SER A 321 -35.30 13.25 29.90
CA SER A 321 -35.42 12.66 31.24
C SER A 321 -36.61 11.70 31.42
N LYS A 322 -37.68 11.86 30.62
CA LYS A 322 -38.84 10.96 30.59
C LYS A 322 -38.56 9.63 29.88
N ALA A 323 -37.70 9.64 28.87
CA ALA A 323 -37.26 8.44 28.15
C ALA A 323 -36.20 7.64 28.94
N ILE A 324 -35.52 8.27 29.90
CA ILE A 324 -34.49 7.64 30.72
C ILE A 324 -35.13 6.89 31.90
N GLY A 325 -34.89 5.57 31.99
CA GLY A 325 -35.33 4.73 33.11
C GLY A 325 -34.79 5.18 34.47
N ARG A 326 -35.45 4.78 35.56
CA ARG A 326 -35.13 5.22 36.94
C ARG A 326 -33.69 4.90 37.35
N TRP A 327 -33.19 3.71 36.99
CA TRP A 327 -31.80 3.29 37.29
C TRP A 327 -30.75 4.15 36.57
N ARG A 328 -30.90 4.38 35.25
CA ARG A 328 -29.97 5.22 34.49
C ARG A 328 -29.97 6.67 34.99
N ARG A 329 -31.13 7.22 35.39
CA ARG A 329 -31.21 8.55 36.01
C ARG A 329 -30.42 8.64 37.31
N HIS A 330 -30.46 7.60 38.15
CA HIS A 330 -29.65 7.56 39.38
C HIS A 330 -28.15 7.53 39.06
N LEU A 331 -27.73 6.73 38.07
CA LEU A 331 -26.35 6.69 37.62
C LEU A 331 -25.86 8.05 37.10
N TYR A 332 -26.62 8.70 36.21
CA TYR A 332 -26.24 10.03 35.70
C TYR A 332 -26.21 11.10 36.79
N LYS A 333 -27.07 10.98 37.83
CA LYS A 333 -27.02 11.89 38.99
C LYS A 333 -25.72 11.70 39.77
N GLY A 334 -25.33 10.45 40.06
CA GLY A 334 -24.07 10.17 40.76
C GLY A 334 -22.83 10.61 39.97
N ILE A 335 -22.83 10.42 38.64
CA ILE A 335 -21.76 10.92 37.76
C ILE A 335 -21.71 12.46 37.78
N ALA A 336 -22.87 13.12 37.69
CA ALA A 336 -22.94 14.57 37.73
C ALA A 336 -22.43 15.14 39.06
N GLU A 337 -22.82 14.56 40.19
CA GLU A 337 -22.34 14.97 41.52
C GLU A 337 -20.81 14.84 41.66
N ALA A 338 -20.22 13.80 41.07
CA ALA A 338 -18.76 13.63 41.06
C ALA A 338 -18.08 14.70 40.18
N ILE A 339 -18.57 14.92 38.96
CA ILE A 339 -18.02 15.93 38.05
C ILE A 339 -18.16 17.34 38.63
N GLU A 340 -19.29 17.64 39.27
CA GLU A 340 -19.52 18.93 39.92
C GLU A 340 -18.49 19.21 41.01
N LYS A 341 -18.11 18.18 41.79
CA LYS A 341 -17.07 18.29 42.81
C LYS A 341 -15.68 18.48 42.21
N ASP A 342 -15.36 17.75 41.13
CA ASP A 342 -14.05 17.80 40.48
C ASP A 342 -13.82 19.14 39.76
N LEU A 343 -14.89 19.76 39.26
CA LEU A 343 -14.85 21.02 38.50
C LEU A 343 -15.27 22.26 39.33
N ASP A 344 -15.42 22.11 40.66
CA ASP A 344 -15.88 23.17 41.58
C ASP A 344 -17.18 23.87 41.11
N MET A 345 -18.10 23.09 40.53
CA MET A 345 -19.40 23.57 40.08
C MET A 345 -20.43 23.55 41.22
N LYS A 346 -21.46 24.38 41.08
CA LYS A 346 -22.59 24.36 42.01
C LYS A 346 -23.30 22.99 42.00
N GLU A 347 -23.59 22.46 43.19
CA GLU A 347 -24.28 21.18 43.33
C GLU A 347 -25.62 21.13 42.57
N GLY A 348 -25.82 20.07 41.79
CA GLY A 348 -26.99 19.82 40.96
C GLY A 348 -27.15 20.73 39.75
N SER A 349 -26.08 21.43 39.33
CA SER A 349 -26.07 22.32 38.16
C SER A 349 -25.74 21.61 36.85
N PHE A 350 -24.84 20.61 36.85
CA PHE A 350 -24.28 19.99 35.65
C PHE A 350 -25.34 19.41 34.70
N LEU A 351 -26.34 18.70 35.24
CA LEU A 351 -27.42 18.11 34.45
C LEU A 351 -28.45 19.13 33.92
N LYS A 352 -28.40 20.37 34.42
CA LYS A 352 -29.36 21.45 34.14
C LYS A 352 -28.75 22.58 33.32
N THR A 353 -27.43 22.68 33.25
CA THR A 353 -26.70 23.62 32.40
C THR A 353 -26.74 23.14 30.94
N PRO A 354 -26.97 24.03 29.96
CA PRO A 354 -26.79 23.72 28.54
C PRO A 354 -25.43 23.12 28.25
N TRP A 355 -25.37 22.12 27.36
CA TRP A 355 -24.12 21.42 27.06
C TRP A 355 -22.99 22.36 26.60
N GLY A 356 -23.29 23.36 25.76
CA GLY A 356 -22.31 24.33 25.28
C GLY A 356 -21.82 25.35 26.33
N GLU A 357 -22.43 25.38 27.51
CA GLU A 357 -22.03 26.22 28.65
C GLU A 357 -21.26 25.42 29.71
N LEU A 358 -21.09 24.11 29.51
CA LEU A 358 -20.27 23.28 30.40
C LEU A 358 -18.78 23.52 30.11
N PRO A 359 -17.92 23.49 31.14
CA PRO A 359 -16.47 23.54 30.97
C PRO A 359 -15.98 22.37 30.09
N ALA A 360 -14.99 22.66 29.23
CA ALA A 360 -14.45 21.76 28.21
C ALA A 360 -13.57 20.64 28.78
#